data_AF-A0A920J3R4-F1
#
_entry.id   AF-A0A920J3R4-F1
#
_cell.length_a   1.000
_cell.length_b   1.000
_cell.length_c   1.000
_cell.angle_alpha   90.00
_cell.angle_beta   90.00
_cell.angle_gamma   90.00
#
_symmetry.space_group_name_H-M   'P 1'
#
loop_
_entity.id
_entity.type
_entity.pdbx_description
1 polymer ?
#
loop_
_entity_poly.entity_id
_entity_poly.type
_entity_poly.pdbx_seq_one_letter_code
_entity_poly.pdbx_strand_id
1 'polypeptide(L)' 'MLAAVLRNTGDNDLEVTDTIQVNDPGPDDVIVKIYSTGVCHSDVSQ' A
#
# COMPACT_ATOMS: atom_id res chain seq x y z
N MET A 1 -6.18 -1.35 8.44
CA MET A 1 -4.70 -1.26 8.57
C MET A 1 -4.28 0.12 8.09
N LEU A 2 -3.25 0.73 8.70
CA LEU A 2 -2.74 2.01 8.21
C LEU A 2 -1.99 1.81 6.88
N ALA A 3 -2.34 2.60 5.88
CA ALA A 3 -1.76 2.54 4.54
C ALA A 3 -1.65 3.94 3.92
N ALA A 4 -0.71 4.10 2.99
CA ALA A 4 -0.64 5.23 2.07
C ALA A 4 -1.22 4.81 0.71
N VAL A 5 -2.23 5.53 0.23
CA VAL A 5 -3.03 5.17 -0.95
C VAL A 5 -2.97 6.29 -1.99
N LEU A 6 -2.53 5.95 -3.20
CA LEU A 6 -2.71 6.81 -4.37
C LEU A 6 -4.05 6.44 -5.01
N ARG A 7 -5.02 7.37 -5.01
CA ARG A 7 -6.37 7.06 -5.53
C ARG A 7 -6.41 7.07 -7.05
N ASN A 8 -5.75 8.05 -7.66
CA ASN A 8 -5.71 8.19 -9.10
C ASN A 8 -4.28 8.39 -9.59
N THR A 9 -4.00 7.79 -10.73
CA THR A 9 -2.78 8.02 -11.50
C THR A 9 -2.66 9.52 -11.83
N GLY A 10 -1.56 10.14 -11.41
CA GLY A 10 -1.29 11.57 -11.60
C GLY A 10 -1.67 12.48 -10.43
N ASP A 11 -2.28 11.93 -9.36
CA ASP A 11 -2.42 12.65 -8.10
C ASP A 11 -1.02 12.93 -7.51
N ASN A 12 -0.85 14.12 -6.93
CA ASN A 12 0.43 14.53 -6.33
C ASN A 12 0.56 14.14 -4.86
N ASP A 13 -0.56 13.79 -4.22
CA ASP A 13 -0.64 13.51 -2.79
C ASP A 13 -1.15 12.09 -2.55
N LEU A 14 -0.58 11.43 -1.54
CA LEU A 14 -1.05 10.14 -1.03
C LEU A 14 -1.99 10.36 0.15
N GLU A 15 -3.09 9.61 0.19
CA GLU A 15 -3.95 9.55 1.37
C GLU A 15 -3.39 8.55 2.39
N VAL A 16 -3.17 9.01 3.62
CA VAL A 16 -2.83 8.13 4.74
C VAL A 16 -4.12 7.78 5.49
N THR A 17 -4.52 6.51 5.46
CA THR A 17 -5.82 6.03 5.99
C THR A 17 -5.71 4.68 6.66
N ASP A 18 -6.53 4.42 7.68
CA ASP A 18 -6.58 3.15 8.43
C ASP A 18 -7.74 2.23 8.03
N THR A 19 -8.57 2.70 7.10
CA THR A 19 -9.83 2.08 6.64
C THR A 19 -9.63 0.84 5.76
N ILE A 20 -8.40 0.57 5.32
CA ILE A 20 -8.09 -0.58 4.44
C ILE A 20 -8.18 -1.89 5.22
N GLN A 21 -8.89 -2.87 4.67
CA GLN A 21 -8.96 -4.23 5.22
C GLN A 21 -8.06 -5.18 4.42
N VAL A 22 -7.34 -6.05 5.14
CA VAL A 22 -6.52 -7.11 4.53
C VAL A 22 -7.45 -8.29 4.26
N ASN A 23 -7.40 -8.82 3.04
CA ASN A 23 -8.15 -10.03 2.69
C ASN A 23 -7.51 -11.27 3.35
N ASP A 24 -8.32 -12.31 3.56
CA ASP A 24 -7.80 -13.61 3.98
C ASP A 24 -6.83 -14.16 2.91
N PRO A 25 -5.73 -14.81 3.33
CA PRO A 25 -4.74 -15.33 2.39
C PRO A 25 -5.31 -16.55 1.65
N GLY A 26 -4.94 -16.70 0.38
CA GLY A 26 -5.13 -17.95 -0.35
C GLY A 26 -4.19 -19.07 0.15
N PRO A 27 -4.28 -20.28 -0.43
CA PRO A 27 -3.50 -21.43 0.00
C PRO A 27 -1.98 -21.22 -0.01
N ASP A 28 -1.48 -20.39 -0.92
CA ASP A 28 -0.04 -20.13 -1.12
C ASP A 28 0.38 -18.72 -0.68
N ASP A 29 -0.53 -17.93 -0.10
CA ASP A 29 -0.27 -16.55 0.31
C ASP A 29 0.14 -16.48 1.79
N VAL A 30 0.87 -15.42 2.14
CA VAL A 30 1.20 -15.09 3.53
C VAL A 30 0.78 -13.67 3.87
N ILE A 31 0.22 -13.48 5.07
CA ILE A 31 0.01 -12.15 5.64
C ILE A 31 1.29 -11.72 6.36
N VAL A 32 1.88 -10.61 5.92
CA VAL A 32 3.11 -10.06 6.52
C VAL A 32 2.80 -8.76 7.25
N LYS A 33 3.26 -8.66 8.50
CA LYS A 33 3.25 -7.38 9.25
C LYS A 33 4.46 -6.55 8.84
N ILE A 34 4.22 -5.45 8.13
CA ILE A 34 5.27 -4.52 7.70
C ILE A 34 5.72 -3.66 8.89
N TYR A 35 7.02 -3.72 9.23
CA TYR A 35 7.65 -2.83 10.21
C TYR A 35 8.36 -1.64 9.56
N SER A 36 8.85 -1.83 8.34
CA SER A 36 9.52 -0.79 7.55
C SER A 36 9.41 -1.15 6.06
N THR A 37 9.35 -0.14 5.20
CA THR A 37 9.35 -0.30 3.74
C THR A 37 10.20 0.80 3.10
N GLY A 38 10.85 0.49 1.99
CA GLY A 38 11.55 1.48 1.18
C GLY A 38 10.58 2.24 0.28
N VAL A 39 10.97 3.45 -0.12
CA VAL A 39 10.31 4.23 -1.17
C VAL A 39 11.24 4.28 -2.37
N CYS A 40 10.72 4.04 -3.56
CA CYS A 40 11.46 3.98 -4.81
C CYS A 40 10.96 5.03 -5.81
N HIS A 41 11.81 5.38 -6.78
CA HIS A 41 11.41 6.20 -7.93
C HIS A 41 10.34 5.50 -8.79
N SER A 42 10.36 4.17 -8.86
CA SER A 42 9.37 3.40 -9.61
C SER A 42 7.96 3.46 -9.00
N ASP A 43 7.83 3.85 -7.73
CA ASP A 43 6.51 3.97 -7.09
C ASP A 43 5.74 5.19 -7.64
N VAL A 44 6.45 6.15 -8.22
CA VAL A 44 5.90 7.40 -8.79
C VAL A 44 6.20 7.57 -10.28
N SER A 45 6.87 6.60 -10.92
CA SER A 45 7.21 6.69 -12.33
C SER A 45 5.95 6.50 -13.19
N GLN A 46 5.51 7.59 -13.82
CA GLN A 46 4.56 7.63 -14.93
C GLN A 46 5.30 7.40 -16.25
#